data_AF-A0A1Q6DQX2-F1
#
_entry.id   AF-A0A1Q6DQX2-F1
#
_cell.length_a   1.000
_cell.length_b   1.000
_cell.length_c   1.000
_cell.angle_alpha   90.00
_cell.angle_beta   90.00
_cell.angle_gamma   90.00
#
_symmetry.space_group_name_H-M   'P 1'
#
loop_
_entity.id
_entity.type
_entity.pdbx_description
1 polymer ?
#
loop_
_entity_poly.entity_id
_entity_poly.type
_entity_poly.pdbx_seq_one_letter_code
_entity_poly.pdbx_strand_id
1 'polypeptide(L)' 'MDGQYKPGWYIHPNLALIKIYQSGQSWVYRCYSSSGQKALSKERPLDQWTWALSEPSPEEY' A
#
# COMPACT_ATOMS: atom_id res chain seq x y z
N MET A 1 -10.52 -11.81 13.76
CA MET A 1 -9.36 -11.23 13.07
C MET A 1 -9.59 -11.38 11.57
N ASP A 2 -10.59 -10.67 11.04
CA ASP A 2 -10.93 -10.65 9.61
C ASP A 2 -10.58 -9.25 9.11
N GLY A 3 -9.29 -8.98 9.03
CA GLY A 3 -8.79 -7.73 8.46
C GLY A 3 -8.82 -7.89 6.95
N GLN A 4 -9.99 -7.77 6.33
CA GLN A 4 -10.06 -7.67 4.87
C GLN A 4 -9.18 -6.49 4.45
N TYR A 5 -8.05 -6.80 3.80
CA TYR A 5 -7.24 -5.81 3.13
C TYR A 5 -8.14 -4.99 2.20
N LYS A 6 -7.90 -3.69 2.14
CA LYS A 6 -8.67 -2.80 1.27
C LYS A 6 -7.73 -2.20 0.22
N PRO A 7 -8.21 -2.06 -1.03
CA PRO A 7 -7.44 -1.39 -2.04
C PRO A 7 -7.46 0.12 -1.77
N GLY A 8 -6.35 0.78 -1.97
CA GLY A 8 -6.25 2.22 -1.72
C GLY A 8 -4.83 2.71 -1.55
N TRP A 9 -4.73 3.99 -1.25
CA TRP A 9 -3.48 4.65 -0.91
C TRP A 9 -3.29 4.67 0.60
N TYR A 10 -2.09 4.32 1.03
CA TYR A 10 -1.71 4.22 2.43
C TYR A 10 -0.36 4.88 2.67
N ILE A 11 -0.17 5.43 3.85
CA ILE A 11 1.10 5.97 4.31
C ILE A 11 1.69 4.95 5.27
N HIS A 12 2.93 4.55 5.00
CA HIS A 12 3.68 3.61 5.82
C HIS A 12 4.94 4.29 6.37
N PRO A 13 5.27 4.13 7.66
CA PRO A 13 6.36 4.88 8.31
C PRO A 13 7.73 4.69 7.64
N ASN A 14 8.01 3.47 7.17
CA ASN A 14 9.30 3.14 6.52
C ASN A 14 9.27 3.19 4.99
N LEU A 15 8.09 3.17 4.37
CA LEU A 15 7.94 2.98 2.91
C LEU A 15 7.32 4.20 2.22
N ALA A 16 7.01 5.25 3.00
CA ALA A 16 6.29 6.43 2.57
C ALA A 16 4.92 6.08 1.99
N LEU A 17 4.55 6.69 0.85
CA LEU A 17 3.28 6.42 0.19
C LEU A 17 3.31 5.04 -0.48
N ILE A 18 2.36 4.19 -0.15
CA ILE A 18 2.16 2.89 -0.78
C ILE A 18 0.74 2.81 -1.35
N LYS A 19 0.61 2.13 -2.50
CA LYS A 19 -0.69 1.76 -3.06
C LYS A 19 -0.89 0.28 -2.86
N ILE A 20 -1.99 -0.09 -2.21
CA ILE A 20 -2.40 -1.48 -1.98
C ILE A 20 -3.49 -1.82 -2.97
N TYR A 21 -3.37 -2.97 -3.62
CA TYR A 21 -4.35 -3.46 -4.57
C TYR A 21 -4.23 -4.98 -4.74
N GLN A 22 -5.25 -5.61 -5.32
CA GLN A 22 -5.20 -7.03 -5.65
C GLN A 22 -4.56 -7.24 -7.02
N SER A 23 -3.62 -8.17 -7.08
CA SER A 23 -3.05 -8.69 -8.32
C SER A 23 -3.40 -10.18 -8.40
N GLY A 24 -4.44 -10.49 -9.19
CA GLY A 24 -5.05 -11.81 -9.24
C GLY A 24 -5.74 -12.17 -7.92
N GLN A 25 -5.29 -13.25 -7.27
CA GLN A 25 -5.78 -13.70 -5.96
C GLN A 25 -4.94 -13.20 -4.78
N SER A 26 -3.85 -12.48 -5.04
CA SER A 26 -2.92 -12.02 -4.01
C SER A 26 -3.03 -10.52 -3.80
N TRP A 27 -2.88 -10.09 -2.55
CA TRP A 27 -2.73 -8.68 -2.21
C TRP A 27 -1.28 -8.26 -2.38
N VAL A 28 -1.09 -7.14 -3.06
CA VAL A 28 0.23 -6.57 -3.29
C VAL A 28 0.21 -5.08 -2.96
N TYR A 29 1.40 -4.54 -2.74
CA TYR A 29 1.60 -3.11 -2.63
C TYR A 29 2.75 -2.65 -3.52
N ARG A 30 2.71 -1.38 -3.92
CA ARG A 30 3.83 -0.67 -4.56
C ARG A 30 4.10 0.61 -3.79
N CYS A 31 5.38 0.95 -3.60
CA CYS A 31 5.78 2.24 -3.04
C CYS A 31 5.80 3.30 -4.14
N TYR A 32 5.36 4.50 -3.79
CA TYR A 32 5.32 5.68 -4.66
C TYR A 32 6.07 6.83 -4.01
N SER A 33 6.46 7.80 -4.84
CA SER A 33 6.92 9.10 -4.33
C SER A 33 5.78 9.82 -3.61
N SER A 34 6.13 10.81 -2.77
CA SER A 34 5.17 11.60 -2.00
C SER A 34 4.11 12.34 -2.84
N SER A 35 4.27 12.36 -4.17
CA SER A 35 3.32 12.95 -5.12
C SER A 35 2.42 11.92 -5.79
N GLY A 36 2.55 10.62 -5.50
CA GLY A 36 1.77 9.53 -6.12
C GLY A 36 2.08 9.22 -7.59
N GLN A 37 2.80 10.10 -8.28
CA GLN A 37 3.00 10.02 -9.74
C GLN A 37 4.00 8.94 -10.19
N LYS A 38 4.96 8.56 -9.35
CA LYS A 38 6.03 7.62 -9.74
C LYS A 38 6.15 6.48 -8.74
N ALA A 39 6.04 5.26 -9.24
CA ALA A 39 6.37 4.07 -8.48
C ALA A 39 7.89 4.03 -8.23
N LEU A 40 8.27 3.95 -6.96
CA LEU A 40 9.66 3.83 -6.52
C LEU A 40 10.09 2.36 -6.39
N SER A 41 9.13 1.44 -6.34
CA SER A 41 9.40 0.02 -6.17
C SER A 41 8.54 -0.87 -7.07
N LYS A 42 8.99 -2.12 -7.22
CA LYS A 42 8.22 -3.19 -7.86
C LYS A 42 7.09 -3.66 -6.94
N GLU A 43 6.19 -4.48 -7.49
CA GLU A 43 5.13 -5.13 -6.72
C GLU A 43 5.73 -6.03 -5.66
N ARG A 44 5.22 -5.88 -4.44
CA ARG A 44 5.57 -6.71 -3.31
C ARG A 44 4.31 -7.32 -2.71
N PRO A 45 4.36 -8.58 -2.24
CA PRO A 45 3.24 -9.17 -1.53
C PRO A 45 2.89 -8.32 -0.31
N LEU A 46 1.61 -8.16 -0.03
CA LEU A 46 1.15 -7.45 1.14
C LEU A 46 1.21 -8.37 2.36
N ASP A 47 2.17 -8.10 3.23
CA ASP A 47 2.28 -8.76 4.54
C ASP A 47 1.38 -8.08 5.59
N GLN A 48 0.95 -8.85 6.58
CA GLN A 48 0.09 -8.36 7.67
C GLN A 48 0.72 -7.19 8.44
N TRP A 49 2.05 -7.19 8.63
CA TRP A 49 2.76 -6.10 9.31
C TRP A 49 2.76 -4.81 8.49
N THR A 50 3.00 -4.91 7.18
CA THR A 50 2.92 -3.76 6.27
C THR A 50 1.53 -3.15 6.31
N TRP A 51 0.48 -3.98 6.30
CA TRP A 51 -0.90 -3.52 6.46
C TRP A 51 -1.16 -2.88 7.84
N ALA A 52 -0.74 -3.53 8.92
CA ALA A 52 -1.01 -3.06 10.28
C ALA A 52 -0.31 -1.73 10.63
N LEU A 53 0.81 -1.44 9.98
CA LEU A 53 1.57 -0.19 10.12
C LEU A 53 1.15 0.89 9.10
N SER A 54 0.26 0.54 8.18
CA SER A 54 -0.19 1.44 7.12
C SER A 54 -1.47 2.15 7.52
N GLU A 55 -1.46 3.47 7.41
CA GLU A 55 -2.62 4.32 7.64
C GLU A 55 -3.20 4.77 6.30
N PRO A 56 -4.54 4.85 6.15
CA PRO A 56 -5.13 5.33 4.90
C PRO A 56 -4.69 6.76 4.62
N SER A 57 -4.24 7.01 3.39
CA SER A 57 -3.89 8.37 2.95
C SER A 57 -5.16 9.21 2.88
N PRO A 58 -5.19 10.42 3.47
CA PRO A 58 -6.30 11.35 3.35
C PRO A 58 -6.42 11.94 1.93
N GLU A 59 -5.34 11.88 1.15
CA GLU A 59 -5.28 12.37 -0.22
C GLU A 59 -5.52 11.23 -1.21
N GLU A 60 -6.43 11.46 -2.17
CA GLU A 60 -6.61 10.61 -3.34
C GLU A 60 -5.55 10.96 -4.39
N TYR A 61 -4.49 10.15 -4.44
CA TYR A 61 -3.38 10.28 -5.40
C TYR A 61 -3.61 9.52 -6.72
#